data_AF-A0A0M8RDD7-F1
#
_entry.id   AF-A0A0M8RDD7-F1
#
_cell.length_a   1.000
_cell.length_b   1.000
_cell.length_c   1.000
_cell.angle_alpha   90.00
_cell.angle_beta   90.00
_cell.angle_gamma   90.00
#
_symmetry.space_group_name_H-M   'P 1'
#
loop_
_entity.id
_entity.type
_entity.pdbx_description
1 polymer ?
#
loop_
_entity_poly.entity_id
_entity_poly.type
_entity_poly.pdbx_seq_one_letter_code
_entity_poly.pdbx_strand_id
1 'polypeptide(L)'
;MELTSKKLLLLAVLSAAALFVLTVWLWPRLSKRSWRSVLGRVGLLLATQLAVFLVIGLCVNQSIGAYATWSDLLGENQKPGTVTYYKTGPNGTELKALGTG
;
A
#
# COMPACT_ATOMS: atom_id res chain seq x y z
N MET A 1 -1.92 0.63 -12.37
CA MET A 1 -2.84 0.02 -11.38
C MET A 1 -3.16 1.08 -10.33
N GLU A 2 -4.43 1.26 -9.96
CA GLU A 2 -4.83 2.24 -8.92
C GLU A 2 -4.24 1.84 -7.58
N LEU A 3 -3.50 2.76 -6.95
CA LEU A 3 -2.90 2.57 -5.63
C LEU A 3 -4.00 2.48 -4.54
N THR A 4 -5.16 3.08 -4.84
CA THR A 4 -6.34 3.27 -3.98
C THR A 4 -7.38 2.15 -4.09
N SER A 5 -7.15 1.09 -4.86
CA SER A 5 -8.16 0.03 -4.95
C SER A 5 -8.16 -0.80 -3.66
N LYS A 6 -9.30 -0.90 -2.97
CA LYS A 6 -9.51 -1.74 -1.77
C LYS A 6 -8.94 -3.17 -1.89
N LYS A 7 -8.80 -3.67 -3.12
CA LYS A 7 -8.15 -4.95 -3.46
C LYS A 7 -6.66 -5.01 -3.07
N LEU A 8 -5.90 -3.93 -3.26
CA LEU A 8 -4.48 -3.88 -2.87
C LEU A 8 -4.31 -3.86 -1.36
N LEU A 9 -5.16 -3.10 -0.66
CA LEU A 9 -5.15 -3.08 0.79
C LEU A 9 -5.52 -4.47 1.35
N LEU A 10 -6.54 -5.12 0.79
CA LEU A 10 -6.90 -6.49 1.15
C LEU A 10 -5.74 -7.46 0.89
N LEU A 11 -5.06 -7.36 -0.25
CA LEU A 11 -3.91 -8.19 -0.59
C LEU A 11 -2.74 -7.98 0.38
N ALA A 12 -2.46 -6.74 0.76
CA ALA A 12 -1.41 -6.40 1.73
C ALA A 12 -1.74 -6.93 3.13
N VAL A 13 -3.00 -6.85 3.56
CA VAL A 13 -3.45 -7.42 4.84
C VAL A 13 -3.36 -8.95 4.81
N LEU A 14 -3.80 -9.58 3.73
CA LEU A 14 -3.73 -11.04 3.57
C LEU A 14 -2.29 -11.53 3.51
N SER A 15 -1.37 -10.80 2.84
CA SER A 15 0.03 -11.17 2.79
C SER A 15 0.73 -11.01 4.15
N ALA A 16 0.40 -9.94 4.90
CA ALA A 16 0.88 -9.77 6.27
C ALA A 16 0.40 -10.91 7.19
N ALA A 17 -0.89 -11.26 7.11
CA ALA A 17 -1.46 -12.38 7.87
C ALA A 17 -0.83 -13.72 7.46
N ALA A 18 -0.63 -13.96 6.16
CA ALA A 18 0.02 -15.16 5.66
C ALA A 18 1.47 -15.27 6.13
N LEU A 19 2.24 -14.18 6.12
CA LEU A 19 3.60 -14.14 6.66
C LEU A 19 3.63 -14.43 8.16
N PHE A 20 2.66 -13.91 8.93
CA PHE A 20 2.53 -14.23 10.35
C PHE A 20 2.19 -15.71 10.59
N VAL A 21 1.29 -16.29 9.79
CA VAL A 21 1.00 -17.74 9.88
C VAL A 21 2.23 -18.57 9.51
N LEU A 22 2.94 -18.19 8.44
CA LEU A 22 4.20 -18.84 8.05
C LEU A 22 5.23 -18.76 9.18
N THR A 23 5.26 -17.63 9.91
CA THR A 23 6.13 -17.41 11.05
C THR A 23 5.90 -18.44 12.14
N VAL A 24 4.65 -18.58 12.56
CA VAL A 24 4.25 -19.54 13.60
C VAL A 24 4.47 -20.97 13.14
N TRP A 25 4.22 -21.26 11.86
CA TRP A 25 4.34 -22.61 11.31
C TRP A 25 5.79 -23.06 11.09
N LEU A 26 6.70 -22.17 10.68
CA LEU A 26 8.13 -22.49 10.57
C LEU A 26 8.87 -22.45 11.92
N TRP A 27 8.28 -21.86 12.96
CA TRP A 27 8.86 -21.74 14.30
C TRP A 27 9.43 -23.05 14.89
N PRO A 28 8.71 -24.21 14.86
CA PRO A 28 9.25 -25.47 15.38
C PRO A 28 10.46 -25.96 14.57
N ARG A 29 10.47 -25.72 13.25
CA ARG A 29 11.59 -26.08 12.36
C ARG A 29 12.79 -25.16 12.58
N LEU A 30 12.54 -23.90 12.94
CA LEU A 30 13.51 -22.86 13.26
C LEU A 30 13.97 -22.87 14.73
N SER A 31 13.52 -23.82 15.56
CA SER A 31 13.97 -23.96 16.96
C SER A 31 15.27 -24.77 17.13
N LYS A 32 15.83 -25.31 16.04
CA LYS A 32 17.12 -26.00 16.06
C LYS A 32 18.27 -25.00 16.21
N ARG A 33 19.32 -25.35 16.96
CA ARG A 33 20.50 -24.50 17.16
C ARG A 33 21.40 -24.50 15.92
N SER A 34 20.96 -23.81 14.87
CA SER A 34 21.74 -23.58 13.65
C SER A 34 21.72 -22.10 13.25
N TRP A 35 22.78 -21.62 12.63
CA TRP A 35 22.84 -20.24 12.11
C TRP A 35 21.72 -19.93 11.11
N ARG A 36 21.33 -20.92 10.30
CA ARG A 36 20.18 -20.85 9.37
C ARG A 36 18.86 -20.59 10.12
N SER A 37 18.72 -21.15 11.32
CA SER A 37 17.59 -20.92 12.22
C SER A 37 17.52 -19.48 12.74
N VAL A 38 18.68 -18.91 13.08
CA VAL A 38 18.78 -17.51 13.54
C VAL A 38 18.48 -16.56 12.39
N LEU A 39 19.05 -16.80 11.21
CA LEU A 39 18.76 -16.00 10.02
C LEU A 39 17.28 -16.03 9.65
N GLY A 40 16.64 -17.20 9.75
CA GLY A 40 15.22 -17.37 9.53
C GLY A 40 14.39 -16.51 10.48
N ARG A 41 14.69 -16.51 11.79
CA ARG A 41 14.01 -15.66 12.78
C ARG A 41 14.19 -14.16 12.49
N VAL A 42 15.40 -13.74 12.15
CA VAL A 42 15.70 -12.33 11.84
C VAL A 42 14.94 -11.88 10.59
N GLY A 43 14.98 -12.68 9.51
CA GLY A 43 14.26 -12.38 8.28
C GLY A 43 12.75 -12.27 8.49
N LEU A 44 12.20 -13.11 9.36
CA LEU A 44 10.79 -13.15 9.70
C LEU A 44 10.33 -11.92 10.50
N LEU A 45 11.14 -11.50 11.48
CA LEU A 45 10.91 -10.27 12.24
C LEU A 45 11.00 -9.05 11.31
N LEU A 46 12.01 -8.99 10.45
CA LEU A 46 12.15 -7.93 9.46
C LEU A 46 10.95 -7.87 8.51
N ALA A 47 10.51 -9.01 7.98
CA ALA A 47 9.35 -9.07 7.09
C ALA A 47 8.08 -8.54 7.78
N THR A 48 7.86 -8.92 9.04
CA THR A 48 6.72 -8.44 9.83
C THR A 48 6.77 -6.93 10.01
N GLN A 49 7.95 -6.39 10.33
CA GLN A 49 8.10 -4.94 10.50
C GLN A 49 7.88 -4.17 9.19
N LEU A 50 8.46 -4.64 8.09
CA LEU A 50 8.24 -4.04 6.77
C LEU A 50 6.75 -4.07 6.39
N ALA A 51 6.04 -5.16 6.66
CA ALA A 51 4.61 -5.25 6.40
C ALA A 51 3.81 -4.21 7.20
N VAL A 52 4.12 -4.03 8.49
CA VAL A 52 3.48 -3.01 9.33
C VAL A 52 3.73 -1.60 8.79
N PHE A 53 4.98 -1.28 8.43
CA PHE A 53 5.30 0.02 7.85
C PHE A 53 4.58 0.27 6.53
N LEU A 54 4.46 -0.76 5.69
CA LEU A 54 3.76 -0.67 4.41
C LEU A 54 2.27 -0.40 4.60
N VAL A 55 1.63 -1.05 5.58
CA VAL A 55 0.22 -0.78 5.96
C VAL A 55 0.05 0.68 6.43
N ILE A 56 0.93 1.16 7.29
CA ILE A 56 0.88 2.55 7.78
C ILE A 56 1.06 3.53 6.62
N GLY A 57 2.04 3.29 5.74
CA GLY A 57 2.30 4.12 4.56
C GLY A 57 1.09 4.20 3.62
N LEU A 58 0.41 3.08 3.38
CA LEU A 58 -0.84 3.05 2.61
C LEU A 58 -1.97 3.84 3.29
N CYS A 59 -2.11 3.73 4.61
CA CYS A 59 -3.14 4.45 5.36
C CYS A 59 -2.91 5.97 5.31
N VAL A 60 -1.66 6.40 5.50
CA VAL A 60 -1.25 7.80 5.36
C VAL A 60 -1.46 8.28 3.93
N ASN A 61 -1.06 7.51 2.92
CA ASN A 61 -1.29 7.88 1.52
C ASN A 61 -2.78 8.05 1.20
N GLN A 62 -3.66 7.18 1.72
CA GLN A 62 -5.11 7.32 1.57
C GLN A 62 -5.66 8.57 2.28
N SER A 63 -5.11 8.91 3.45
CA SER A 63 -5.56 10.07 4.23
C SER A 63 -5.18 11.40 3.57
N ILE A 64 -4.01 11.47 2.94
CA ILE A 64 -3.51 12.69 2.29
C ILE A 64 -3.93 12.75 0.81
N GLY A 65 -4.21 11.60 0.19
CA GLY A 65 -4.51 11.51 -1.24
C GLY A 65 -3.30 11.83 -2.13
N ALA A 66 -2.08 11.64 -1.62
CA ALA A 66 -0.85 12.10 -2.26
C ALA A 66 -0.56 11.38 -3.59
N TYR A 67 -0.84 10.07 -3.66
CA TYR A 67 -0.62 9.27 -4.87
C TYR A 67 -1.86 8.44 -5.22
N ALA A 68 -2.37 8.65 -6.44
CA ALA A 68 -3.55 7.94 -6.95
C ALA A 68 -3.19 6.60 -7.62
N THR A 69 -2.01 6.48 -8.21
CA THR A 69 -1.57 5.28 -8.95
C THR A 69 -0.11 4.91 -8.66
N TRP A 70 0.27 3.66 -8.90
CA TRP A 70 1.67 3.23 -8.73
C TRP A 70 2.63 4.00 -9.63
N SER A 71 2.18 4.33 -10.83
CA SER A 71 2.93 5.12 -11.78
C SER A 71 3.00 6.61 -11.42
N ASP A 72 2.10 7.10 -10.55
CA ASP A 72 2.23 8.42 -9.92
C ASP A 72 3.29 8.39 -8.81
N LEU A 73 3.29 7.35 -7.99
CA LEU A 73 4.30 7.13 -6.93
C LEU A 73 5.72 6.92 -7.51
N LEU A 74 5.83 6.18 -8.61
CA LEU A 74 7.09 5.95 -9.32
C LEU A 74 7.47 7.09 -10.28
N GLY A 75 6.63 8.13 -10.40
CA GLY A 75 6.90 9.30 -11.24
C GLY A 75 6.81 9.06 -12.76
N GLU A 76 6.24 7.93 -13.19
CA GLU A 76 6.01 7.59 -14.60
C GLU A 76 4.83 8.36 -15.21
N ASN A 77 3.90 8.85 -14.38
CA ASN A 77 2.76 9.65 -14.80
C ASN A 77 2.93 11.12 -14.40
N GLN A 78 3.59 11.90 -15.24
CA GLN A 78 3.71 13.36 -15.07
C GLN A 78 2.60 14.15 -15.79
N LYS A 79 1.55 13.46 -16.24
CA LYS A 79 0.47 14.11 -17.00
C LYS A 79 -0.38 14.97 -16.07
N PRO A 80 -0.58 16.26 -16.37
CA PRO A 80 -1.48 17.12 -15.60
C PRO A 80 -2.88 16.50 -15.53
N GLY A 81 -3.52 16.55 -14.36
CA GLY A 81 -4.89 16.07 -14.19
C GLY A 81 -5.85 16.85 -15.08
N THR A 82 -6.56 16.15 -15.97
CA THR A 82 -7.59 16.77 -16.82
C THR A 82 -8.89 16.90 -16.03
N VAL A 83 -9.35 18.13 -15.81
CA VAL A 83 -10.67 18.38 -15.22
C VAL A 83 -11.74 17.96 -16.23
N THR A 84 -12.47 16.89 -15.94
CA THR A 84 -13.52 16.34 -16.82
C THR A 84 -14.93 16.77 -16.42
N TYR A 85 -15.11 17.36 -15.23
CA TYR A 85 -16.41 17.79 -14.72
C TYR A 85 -16.39 19.29 -14.40
N TYR A 86 -16.69 20.07 -15.43
CA TYR A 86 -16.88 21.51 -15.32
C TYR A 86 -18.09 21.96 -16.14
N LYS A 87 -18.73 23.04 -15.69
CA LYS A 87 -19.70 23.80 -16.48
C LYS A 87 -19.18 25.20 -16.67
N THR A 88 -18.96 25.59 -17.92
CA THR A 88 -18.58 26.97 -18.26
C THR A 88 -19.84 27.77 -18.59
N GLY A 89 -19.99 28.92 -17.95
CA GLY A 89 -21.09 29.87 -18.21
C GLY A 89 -20.61 31.31 -18.26
N PRO A 90 -21.53 32.28 -18.48
CA PRO A 90 -21.21 33.71 -18.60
C PRO A 90 -20.51 34.29 -17.35
N ASN A 91 -20.66 33.64 -16.20
CA ASN A 91 -20.10 34.06 -14.91
C ASN A 91 -18.85 33.27 -14.51
N GLY A 92 -18.25 32.51 -15.42
CA GLY A 92 -17.04 31.72 -15.18
C GLY A 92 -17.27 30.20 -15.23
N THR A 93 -16.25 29.45 -14.81
CA THR A 93 -16.24 27.99 -14.85
C THR A 93 -16.53 27.41 -13.47
N GLU A 94 -17.64 26.70 -13.34
CA GLU A 94 -17.97 25.94 -12.14
C GLU A 94 -17.30 24.57 -12.20
N LEU A 95 -16.44 24.30 -11.21
CA LEU A 95 -15.78 23.01 -11.05
C LEU A 95 -16.56 22.18 -10.04
N LYS A 96 -16.92 20.95 -10.41
CA LYS A 96 -17.52 20.01 -9.45
C LYS A 96 -16.44 19.05 -8.96
N ALA A 97 -16.04 19.19 -7.71
CA ALA A 97 -15.20 18.20 -7.04
C ALA A 97 -15.98 16.88 -6.94
N LEU A 98 -15.47 15.82 -7.56
CA LEU A 98 -16.15 14.51 -7.55
C LEU A 98 -15.87 13.67 -6.29
N GLY A 99 -15.01 14.16 -5.39
CA GLY A 99 -14.66 13.45 -4.17
C GLY A 99 -13.79 12.21 -4.41
N THR A 100 -12.93 11.94 -3.46
CA THR A 100 -12.05 10.77 -3.37
C THR A 100 -12.77 9.69 -2.55
N GLY A 101 -13.51 8.80 -3.22
CA GLY A 101 -14.14 7.63 -2.61
C GLY A 101 -13.21 6.43 -2.51
#